data_AF-A0A7J3WGB3-F1
#
_entry.id   AF-A0A7J3WGB3-F1
#
_cell.length_a   1.000
_cell.length_b   1.000
_cell.length_c   1.000
_cell.angle_alpha   90.00
_cell.angle_beta   90.00
_cell.angle_gamma   90.00
#
_symmetry.space_group_name_H-M   'P 1'
#
loop_
_entity.id
_entity.type
_entity.pdbx_description
1 polymer ?
#
loop_
_entity_poly.entity_id
_entity_poly.type
_entity_poly.pdbx_seq_one_letter_code
_entity_poly.pdbx_strand_id
1 'polypeptide(L)' 'MLRVKVGKSLGVWDWSITNCDACLLEIEDPSETVKCNYCGATFHPDCYKNLKNTKSSCPKCRVSLYE' A
#
# COMPACT_ATOMS: atom_id res chain seq x y z
N MET A 1 4.41 47.12 -4.49
CA MET A 1 4.97 46.16 -3.50
C MET A 1 4.05 44.94 -3.45
N LEU A 2 4.51 43.78 -3.93
CA LEU A 2 3.75 42.52 -3.86
C LEU A 2 3.93 41.91 -2.46
N ARG A 3 2.83 41.72 -1.72
CA ARG A 3 2.82 41.01 -0.43
C ARG A 3 2.46 39.56 -0.68
N VAL A 4 3.44 38.67 -0.62
CA VAL A 4 3.23 37.21 -0.67
C VAL A 4 2.74 36.76 0.70
N LYS A 5 1.54 36.16 0.76
CA LYS A 5 1.05 35.51 1.99
C LYS A 5 1.60 34.09 2.04
N VAL A 6 2.22 33.73 3.16
CA VAL A 6 2.69 32.36 3.40
C VAL A 6 1.47 31.45 3.54
N GLY A 7 1.40 30.40 2.69
CA GLY A 7 0.36 29.38 2.75
C GLY A 7 0.55 28.42 3.92
N LYS A 8 -0.44 27.56 4.18
CA LYS A 8 -0.32 26.45 5.14
C LYS A 8 0.33 25.25 4.45
N SER A 9 1.28 24.60 5.11
CA SER A 9 1.84 23.31 4.67
C SER A 9 0.82 22.19 4.91
N LEU A 10 0.47 21.46 3.85
CA LEU A 10 -0.44 20.32 3.90
C LEU A 10 0.37 19.03 4.03
N GLY A 11 0.89 18.78 5.23
CA GLY A 11 1.63 17.55 5.57
C GLY A 11 3.02 17.43 4.93
N VAL A 12 3.80 16.47 5.43
CA VAL A 12 5.08 16.04 4.84
C VAL A 12 4.81 14.74 4.09
N TRP A 13 5.18 14.70 2.82
CA TRP A 13 5.08 13.48 2.02
C TRP A 13 6.31 12.62 2.31
N ASP A 14 6.10 11.49 2.97
CA ASP A 14 7.16 10.51 3.22
C ASP A 14 6.97 9.33 2.27
N TRP A 15 7.88 9.20 1.29
CA TRP A 15 7.88 8.12 0.30
C TRP A 15 8.59 6.86 0.78
N SER A 16 9.15 6.87 2.00
CA SER A 16 9.81 5.70 2.59
C SER A 16 8.83 4.79 3.34
N ILE A 17 7.63 5.30 3.63
CA ILE A 17 6.55 4.52 4.22
C ILE A 17 6.09 3.45 3.23
N THR A 18 6.08 2.20 3.69
CA THR A 18 5.52 1.09 2.92
C THR A 18 4.06 0.95 3.30
N ASN A 19 3.16 1.09 2.33
CA ASN A 19 1.72 0.92 2.54
C ASN A 19 1.27 -0.43 1.98
N CYS A 20 0.27 -1.03 2.62
CA CYS A 20 -0.40 -2.21 2.12
C CYS A 20 -1.21 -1.84 0.86
N ASP A 21 -0.91 -2.49 -0.27
CA ASP A 21 -1.60 -2.27 -1.56
C ASP A 21 -3.09 -2.73 -1.53
N ALA A 22 -3.58 -3.31 -0.43
CA ALA A 22 -4.98 -3.72 -0.26
C ALA A 22 -5.81 -2.76 0.62
N CYS A 23 -5.30 -2.36 1.79
CA CYS A 23 -6.03 -1.49 2.72
C CYS A 23 -5.52 -0.05 2.74
N LEU A 24 -4.43 0.25 2.03
CA LEU A 24 -3.79 1.58 1.93
C LEU A 24 -3.19 2.11 3.24
N LEU A 25 -3.24 1.32 4.33
CA LEU A 25 -2.61 1.66 5.60
C LEU A 25 -1.11 1.35 5.58
N GLU A 26 -0.36 2.08 6.38
CA GLU A 26 1.07 1.86 6.62
C GLU A 26 1.32 0.48 7.23
N ILE A 27 2.44 -0.12 6.82
CA ILE A 27 2.97 -1.36 7.37
C ILE A 27 4.05 -0.98 8.38
N GLU A 28 3.76 -1.14 9.67
CA GLU A 28 4.69 -0.79 10.75
C GLU A 28 5.93 -1.68 10.75
N ASP A 29 5.75 -2.99 10.52
CA ASP A 29 6.85 -3.95 10.49
C ASP A 29 7.06 -4.50 9.07
N PRO A 30 8.13 -4.08 8.36
CA PRO A 30 8.38 -4.52 6.99
C PRO A 30 8.80 -5.99 6.90
N SER A 31 9.19 -6.63 8.01
CA SER A 31 9.58 -8.04 8.02
C SER A 31 8.37 -8.98 7.99
N GLU A 32 7.21 -8.51 8.43
CA GLU A 32 5.93 -9.23 8.40
C GLU A 32 5.11 -8.91 7.14
N THR A 33 5.76 -8.73 5.99
CA THR A 33 5.05 -8.43 4.73
C THR A 33 4.95 -9.62 3.81
N VAL A 34 3.80 -9.72 3.13
CA VAL A 34 3.61 -10.68 2.04
C VAL A 34 3.62 -9.94 0.71
N LYS A 35 4.41 -10.44 -0.24
CA LYS A 35 4.52 -9.86 -1.57
C LYS A 35 3.74 -10.68 -2.60
N CYS A 36 3.14 -9.98 -3.56
CA CYS A 36 2.62 -10.63 -4.76
C CYS A 36 3.79 -11.12 -5.62
N ASN A 37 3.79 -12.41 -5.95
CA ASN A 37 4.86 -13.05 -6.74
C ASN A 37 5.01 -12.46 -8.17
N TYR A 38 3.98 -11.80 -8.70
CA TYR A 38 3.98 -11.30 -10.08
C TYR A 38 4.42 -9.83 -10.20
N CYS A 39 4.03 -8.97 -9.25
CA CYS A 39 4.27 -7.53 -9.36
C CYS A 39 5.01 -6.92 -8.18
N GLY A 40 5.30 -7.71 -7.14
CA GLY A 40 5.95 -7.22 -5.93
C GLY A 40 5.09 -6.30 -5.07
N ALA A 41 3.78 -6.20 -5.31
CA ALA A 41 2.85 -5.50 -4.42
C ALA A 41 2.95 -6.04 -3.00
N THR A 42 2.90 -5.16 -2.01
CA THR A 42 3.18 -5.46 -0.60
C THR A 42 1.88 -5.43 0.19
N PHE A 43 1.66 -6.43 1.02
CA PHE A 43 0.43 -6.60 1.77
C PHE A 43 0.70 -7.00 3.21
N HIS A 44 -0.21 -6.63 4.10
CA HIS A 44 -0.32 -7.28 5.40
C HIS A 44 -0.67 -8.77 5.21
N PRO A 45 -0.17 -9.67 6.06
CA PRO A 45 -0.46 -11.11 5.99
C PRO A 45 -1.96 -11.39 6.04
N ASP A 46 -2.70 -10.72 6.93
CA ASP A 46 -4.15 -10.85 7.04
C ASP A 46 -4.89 -10.33 5.81
N CYS A 47 -4.48 -9.17 5.27
CA CYS A 47 -5.06 -8.64 4.04
C CYS A 47 -4.85 -9.59 2.86
N TYR A 48 -3.65 -10.15 2.73
CA TYR A 48 -3.33 -11.11 1.67
C TYR A 48 -4.12 -12.42 1.82
N LYS A 49 -4.24 -12.94 3.05
CA LYS A 49 -5.06 -14.12 3.36
C LYS A 49 -6.54 -13.89 3.01
N ASN A 50 -7.08 -12.72 3.34
CA ASN A 50 -8.47 -12.39 3.04
C ASN A 50 -8.71 -12.26 1.51
N LEU A 51 -7.75 -11.66 0.79
CA LEU A 51 -7.78 -11.62 -0.68
C LEU A 51 -7.79 -13.04 -1.28
N LYS A 52 -6.96 -13.95 -0.77
CA LYS A 52 -6.98 -15.36 -1.22
C LYS A 52 -8.32 -16.04 -0.93
N ASN A 53 -8.87 -15.86 0.26
CA ASN A 53 -10.15 -16.49 0.66
C ASN A 53 -11.32 -16.05 -0.21
N THR A 54 -11.30 -14.80 -0.69
CA THR A 54 -12.33 -14.27 -1.59
C THR A 54 -12.11 -14.65 -3.06
N LYS A 55 -11.10 -15.49 -3.37
CA LYS A 55 -10.66 -15.83 -4.74
C LYS A 55 -10.44 -14.59 -5.60
N SER A 56 -9.88 -13.56 -4.99
CA SER A 56 -9.68 -12.26 -5.65
C SER A 56 -8.37 -12.20 -6.43
N SER A 57 -8.24 -11.16 -7.24
CA SER A 57 -7.01 -10.81 -7.95
C SER A 57 -6.24 -9.71 -7.23
N CYS A 58 -4.95 -9.60 -7.53
CA CYS A 58 -4.11 -8.54 -6.99
C CYS A 58 -4.67 -7.16 -7.38
N PRO A 59 -4.88 -6.23 -6.43
CA PRO A 59 -5.38 -4.88 -6.74
C PRO A 59 -4.49 -4.11 -7.72
N LYS A 60 -3.19 -4.43 -7.73
CA LYS A 60 -2.16 -3.74 -8.52
C LYS A 60 -2.01 -4.31 -9.93
N CYS A 61 -1.74 -5.62 -10.04
CA CYS A 61 -1.47 -6.25 -11.34
C CYS A 61 -2.65 -7.06 -11.90
N ARG A 62 -3.74 -7.22 -11.15
CA ARG A 62 -4.95 -7.96 -11.51
C ARG A 62 -4.76 -9.45 -11.81
N VAL A 63 -3.59 -10.02 -11.51
CA VAL A 63 -3.36 -11.48 -11.58
C VAL A 63 -4.09 -12.16 -10.42
N SER A 64 -4.71 -13.31 -10.69
CA SER A 64 -5.37 -14.15 -9.67
C SER A 64 -4.37 -14.57 -8.58
N LEU A 65 -4.75 -14.37 -7.33
CA LEU A 65 -3.90 -14.73 -6.17
C LEU A 65 -4.25 -16.11 -5.58
N TYR A 66 -5.24 -16.79 -6.15
CA TYR A 66 -5.61 -18.15 -5.81
C TYR A 66 -4.90 -19.12 -6.76
N GLU A 67 -4.39 -20.22 -6.20
CA GLU A 67 -3.98 -21.43 -6.93
C GLU A 67 -5.07 -22.49 -6.75
#